data_AF-A0A1G7K511-F1
#
_entry.id   AF-A0A1G7K511-F1
#
_cell.length_a   1.000
_cell.length_b   1.000
_cell.length_c   1.000
_cell.angle_alpha   90.00
_cell.angle_beta   90.00
_cell.angle_gamma   90.00
#
_symmetry.space_group_name_H-M   'P 1'
#
loop_
_entity.id
_entity.type
_entity.pdbx_description
1 polymer ?
#
loop_
_entity_poly.entity_id
_entity_poly.type
_entity_poly.pdbx_seq_one_letter_code
_entity_poly.pdbx_strand_id
1 'polypeptide(L)'
;MDRTDETPDPDDLLETALTDPESLDAARTARLVAQLEQDDADVRRAASWAIRFVAAERPSIVDTCAGRFRRALRDPEARPVVLRTLAVLAEHNREAVTEIVDGAVEAEAIDEVVGRRVVGGYRPSEPESGGSVITDEGEEATPPTETAVDVERREPSDAAPDEGPPEPSGHPPAEPPAKPPRLDRTLPEYDPVPAEERRGGSDVDTTRFAEGGREFTAARRTAASARSVDETAFRDAVERWRRIDGHDAVARVVDHGTRPAPWLVSERGAPGSLADRDAPVPPAEARWILSRIAAALGYAHAAGVLHGGVWPGVVTLVNAVEDPDAWAYPRVGGWGLRAAVGPTAELFELPDRYAAPEHVAPDRFGGVDAATDIYGLGVIGHELLTGSAPVREDGTVRPTRTVAEGVPEGLSTVLAKALKPAKMARYASAAAFERDLAAEGDGA
;
A
#
# COMPACT_ATOMS: atom_id res chain seq x y z
N MET A 1 -2.68 -14.71 -50.39
CA MET A 1 -2.91 -13.27 -50.56
C MET A 1 -2.53 -12.68 -49.23
N ASP A 2 -1.31 -12.17 -49.20
CA ASP A 2 -0.54 -11.77 -48.02
C ASP A 2 -1.20 -10.53 -47.39
N ARG A 3 -1.70 -10.67 -46.16
CA ARG A 3 -2.04 -9.52 -45.30
C ARG A 3 -0.99 -9.54 -44.21
N THR A 4 -0.07 -8.60 -44.30
CA THR A 4 1.00 -8.36 -43.34
C THR A 4 0.41 -8.26 -41.94
N ASP A 5 0.81 -9.21 -41.10
CA ASP A 5 0.63 -9.22 -39.65
C ASP A 5 1.66 -8.25 -39.05
N GLU A 6 1.54 -6.97 -39.40
CA GLU A 6 2.35 -5.92 -38.79
C GLU A 6 1.84 -5.73 -37.37
N THR A 7 2.69 -6.09 -36.41
CA THR A 7 2.53 -5.75 -34.99
C THR A 7 2.25 -4.25 -34.91
N PRO A 8 1.09 -3.83 -34.37
CA PRO A 8 0.73 -2.41 -34.36
C PRO A 8 1.69 -1.63 -33.48
N ASP A 9 2.01 -0.40 -33.90
CA ASP A 9 2.87 0.49 -33.13
C ASP A 9 2.22 0.85 -31.78
N PRO A 10 2.85 0.54 -30.64
CA PRO A 10 2.36 0.90 -29.31
C PRO A 10 2.06 2.40 -29.17
N ASP A 11 2.85 3.27 -29.79
CA ASP A 11 2.69 4.72 -29.68
C ASP A 11 1.44 5.20 -30.42
N ASP A 12 1.15 4.64 -31.60
CA ASP A 12 -0.06 4.95 -32.38
C ASP A 12 -1.35 4.56 -31.64
N LEU A 13 -1.31 3.42 -30.92
CA LEU A 13 -2.44 2.94 -30.11
C LEU A 13 -2.75 3.89 -28.94
N LEU A 14 -1.71 4.48 -28.34
CA LEU A 14 -1.83 5.42 -27.23
C LEU A 14 -2.20 6.82 -27.70
N GLU A 15 -1.55 7.32 -28.75
CA GLU A 15 -1.78 8.67 -29.28
C GLU A 15 -3.25 8.85 -29.63
N THR A 16 -3.85 7.90 -30.36
CA THR A 16 -5.27 7.95 -30.72
C THR A 16 -6.18 8.01 -29.49
N ALA A 17 -5.88 7.23 -28.45
CA ALA A 17 -6.68 7.18 -27.22
C ALA A 17 -6.49 8.42 -26.33
N LEU A 18 -5.33 9.07 -26.40
CA LEU A 18 -5.01 10.27 -25.63
C LEU A 18 -5.53 11.55 -26.29
N THR A 19 -5.49 11.63 -27.61
CA THR A 19 -5.82 12.87 -28.34
C THR A 19 -7.28 12.95 -28.76
N ASP A 20 -7.93 11.81 -29.05
CA ASP A 20 -9.31 11.75 -29.51
C ASP A 20 -10.03 10.46 -29.04
N PRO A 21 -10.24 10.31 -27.71
CA PRO A 21 -10.91 9.13 -27.15
C PRO A 21 -12.35 8.96 -27.64
N GLU A 22 -13.03 10.05 -28.02
CA GLU A 22 -14.40 10.00 -28.56
C GLU A 22 -14.47 9.29 -29.92
N SER A 23 -13.38 9.33 -30.70
CA SER A 23 -13.25 8.62 -31.99
C SER A 23 -13.10 7.10 -31.87
N LEU A 24 -12.87 6.59 -30.66
CA LEU A 24 -12.74 5.16 -30.38
C LEU A 24 -14.12 4.56 -30.08
N ASP A 25 -14.84 4.24 -31.15
CA ASP A 25 -16.10 3.52 -31.07
C ASP A 25 -15.95 2.08 -30.54
N ALA A 26 -17.06 1.38 -30.38
CA ALA A 26 -17.07 0.00 -29.89
C ALA A 26 -16.23 -0.96 -30.75
N ALA A 27 -16.20 -0.77 -32.07
CA ALA A 27 -15.46 -1.64 -32.97
C ALA A 27 -13.95 -1.43 -32.84
N ARG A 28 -13.51 -0.17 -32.68
CA ARG A 28 -12.11 0.19 -32.44
C ARG A 28 -11.65 -0.22 -31.05
N THR A 29 -12.48 0.00 -30.03
CA THR A 29 -12.19 -0.44 -28.66
C THR A 29 -12.09 -1.96 -28.56
N ALA A 30 -12.96 -2.71 -29.25
CA ALA A 30 -12.84 -4.16 -29.31
C ALA A 30 -11.54 -4.63 -29.97
N ARG A 31 -10.99 -3.86 -30.94
CA ARG A 31 -9.66 -4.14 -31.53
C ARG A 31 -8.54 -3.86 -30.53
N LEU A 32 -8.65 -2.83 -29.70
CA LEU A 32 -7.71 -2.59 -28.59
C LEU A 32 -7.75 -3.75 -27.59
N VAL A 33 -8.92 -4.26 -27.21
CA VAL A 33 -9.02 -5.43 -26.32
C VAL A 33 -8.35 -6.66 -26.93
N ALA A 34 -8.43 -6.84 -28.26
CA ALA A 34 -7.72 -7.91 -28.95
C ALA A 34 -6.19 -7.75 -28.94
N GLN A 35 -5.69 -6.52 -28.78
CA GLN A 35 -4.25 -6.28 -28.63
C GLN A 35 -3.69 -6.76 -27.28
N LEU A 36 -4.56 -7.04 -26.29
CA LEU A 36 -4.15 -7.66 -25.03
C LEU A 36 -3.69 -9.11 -25.21
N GLU A 37 -4.04 -9.76 -26.33
CA GLU A 37 -3.68 -11.13 -26.70
C GLU A 37 -2.40 -11.19 -27.58
N GLN A 38 -1.74 -10.07 -27.85
CA GLN A 38 -0.51 -10.06 -28.67
C GLN A 38 0.70 -10.53 -27.86
N ASP A 39 1.67 -11.18 -28.52
CA ASP A 39 2.91 -11.66 -27.88
C ASP A 39 3.81 -10.52 -27.38
N ASP A 40 3.72 -9.35 -28.01
CA ASP A 40 4.50 -8.16 -27.68
C ASP A 40 3.98 -7.48 -26.39
N ALA A 41 4.84 -7.38 -25.39
CA ALA A 41 4.50 -6.81 -24.08
C ALA A 41 4.19 -5.31 -24.13
N ASP A 42 4.84 -4.55 -25.01
CA ASP A 42 4.63 -3.11 -25.18
C ASP A 42 3.28 -2.84 -25.85
N VAL A 43 2.91 -3.66 -26.84
CA VAL A 43 1.58 -3.61 -27.47
C VAL A 43 0.47 -3.93 -26.46
N ARG A 44 0.64 -4.98 -25.63
CA ARG A 44 -0.33 -5.31 -24.57
C ARG A 44 -0.49 -4.17 -23.56
N ARG A 45 0.61 -3.53 -23.17
CA ARG A 45 0.61 -2.40 -22.23
C ARG A 45 -0.09 -1.19 -22.85
N ALA A 46 0.29 -0.78 -24.06
CA ALA A 46 -0.32 0.32 -24.79
C ALA A 46 -1.83 0.13 -24.95
N ALA A 47 -2.25 -1.08 -25.32
CA ALA A 47 -3.66 -1.45 -25.41
C ALA A 47 -4.39 -1.35 -24.07
N SER A 48 -3.81 -1.86 -22.98
CA SER A 48 -4.38 -1.76 -21.63
C SER A 48 -4.60 -0.30 -21.22
N TRP A 49 -3.62 0.57 -21.48
CA TRP A 49 -3.72 2.00 -21.22
C TRP A 49 -4.76 2.70 -22.07
N ALA A 50 -4.76 2.46 -23.38
CA ALA A 50 -5.74 3.01 -24.31
C ALA A 50 -7.18 2.65 -23.90
N ILE A 51 -7.42 1.38 -23.52
CA ILE A 51 -8.73 0.90 -23.03
C ILE A 51 -9.16 1.65 -21.76
N ARG A 52 -8.24 1.92 -20.83
CA ARG A 52 -8.54 2.66 -19.59
C ARG A 52 -8.97 4.09 -19.89
N PHE A 53 -8.29 4.79 -20.80
CA PHE A 53 -8.68 6.14 -21.22
C PHE A 53 -10.05 6.16 -21.88
N VAL A 54 -10.33 5.25 -22.80
CA VAL A 54 -11.64 5.17 -23.47
C VAL A 54 -12.75 4.87 -22.47
N ALA A 55 -12.51 3.99 -21.50
CA ALA A 55 -13.51 3.64 -20.51
C ALA A 55 -13.76 4.72 -19.45
N ALA A 56 -12.78 5.58 -19.18
CA ALA A 56 -12.97 6.76 -18.33
C ALA A 56 -13.96 7.74 -18.96
N GLU A 57 -13.86 7.96 -20.27
CA GLU A 57 -14.77 8.84 -21.03
C GLU A 57 -16.11 8.17 -21.35
N ARG A 58 -16.11 6.85 -21.62
CA ARG A 58 -17.28 6.08 -22.04
C ARG A 58 -17.40 4.74 -21.30
N PRO A 59 -17.85 4.73 -20.04
CA PRO A 59 -17.91 3.50 -19.23
C PRO A 59 -18.75 2.36 -19.81
N SER A 60 -19.76 2.67 -20.63
CA SER A 60 -20.61 1.67 -21.31
C SER A 60 -19.87 0.85 -22.37
N ILE A 61 -18.67 1.26 -22.78
CA ILE A 61 -17.84 0.54 -23.76
C ILE A 61 -17.36 -0.81 -23.22
N VAL A 62 -17.23 -0.93 -21.89
CA VAL A 62 -16.77 -2.13 -21.19
C VAL A 62 -17.76 -3.27 -21.41
N ASP A 63 -19.06 -2.98 -21.27
CA ASP A 63 -20.16 -3.92 -21.52
C ASP A 63 -20.16 -4.40 -22.98
N THR A 64 -20.00 -3.47 -23.92
CA THR A 64 -19.97 -3.79 -25.36
C THR A 64 -18.78 -4.70 -25.72
N CYS A 65 -17.70 -4.64 -24.95
CA CYS A 65 -16.50 -5.46 -25.15
C CYS A 65 -16.42 -6.70 -24.25
N ALA A 66 -17.45 -7.00 -23.45
CA ALA A 66 -17.42 -8.06 -22.43
C ALA A 66 -16.99 -9.43 -22.99
N GLY A 67 -17.52 -9.82 -24.16
CA GLY A 67 -17.17 -11.08 -24.81
C GLY A 67 -15.69 -11.20 -25.19
N ARG A 68 -15.03 -10.07 -25.52
CA ARG A 68 -13.60 -10.03 -25.84
C ARG A 68 -12.74 -10.17 -24.58
N PHE A 69 -13.11 -9.50 -23.50
CA PHE A 69 -12.42 -9.68 -22.22
C PHE A 69 -12.50 -11.11 -21.71
N ARG A 70 -13.68 -11.75 -21.76
CA ARG A 70 -13.84 -13.16 -21.38
C ARG A 70 -12.98 -14.10 -22.23
N ARG A 71 -12.84 -13.81 -23.53
CA ARG A 71 -11.96 -14.56 -24.42
C ARG A 71 -10.49 -14.39 -24.02
N ALA A 72 -10.04 -13.16 -23.82
CA ALA A 72 -8.66 -12.86 -23.45
C ALA A 72 -8.27 -13.44 -22.07
N LEU A 73 -9.22 -13.56 -21.14
CA LEU A 73 -9.00 -14.23 -19.84
C LEU A 73 -8.70 -15.74 -19.96
N ARG A 74 -9.11 -16.39 -21.06
CA ARG A 74 -8.83 -17.81 -21.29
C ARG A 74 -7.37 -18.05 -21.68
N ASP A 75 -6.74 -17.06 -22.30
CA ASP A 75 -5.34 -17.10 -22.65
C ASP A 75 -4.47 -16.88 -21.39
N PRO A 76 -3.67 -17.87 -20.94
CA PRO A 76 -2.84 -17.74 -19.76
C PRO A 76 -1.84 -16.57 -19.81
N GLU A 77 -1.34 -16.20 -20.98
CA GLU A 77 -0.34 -15.15 -21.14
C GLU A 77 -0.97 -13.75 -21.09
N ALA A 78 -2.18 -13.60 -21.66
CA ALA A 78 -2.93 -12.35 -21.62
C ALA A 78 -3.70 -12.13 -20.31
N ARG A 79 -4.07 -13.21 -19.61
CA ARG A 79 -4.92 -13.19 -18.41
C ARG A 79 -4.47 -12.18 -17.34
N PRO A 80 -3.19 -12.06 -16.96
CA PRO A 80 -2.76 -11.09 -15.94
C PRO A 80 -2.97 -9.62 -16.37
N VAL A 81 -2.68 -9.27 -17.62
CA VAL A 81 -2.89 -7.90 -18.13
C VAL A 81 -4.39 -7.59 -18.27
N VAL A 82 -5.20 -8.59 -18.65
CA VAL A 82 -6.65 -8.46 -18.75
C VAL A 82 -7.29 -8.25 -17.37
N LEU A 83 -6.91 -9.04 -16.36
CA LEU A 83 -7.41 -8.89 -14.98
C LEU A 83 -7.04 -7.51 -14.39
N ARG A 84 -5.80 -7.06 -14.62
CA ARG A 84 -5.36 -5.71 -14.21
C ARG A 84 -6.13 -4.60 -14.92
N THR A 85 -6.45 -4.78 -16.20
CA THR A 85 -7.28 -3.85 -16.96
C THR A 85 -8.69 -3.81 -16.38
N LEU A 86 -9.33 -4.97 -16.17
CA LEU A 86 -10.67 -5.09 -15.61
C LEU A 86 -10.77 -4.50 -14.19
N ALA A 87 -9.74 -4.64 -13.35
CA ALA A 87 -9.71 -4.03 -12.01
C ALA A 87 -9.83 -2.50 -12.07
N VAL A 88 -9.18 -1.84 -13.03
CA VAL A 88 -9.29 -0.39 -13.24
C VAL A 88 -10.63 -0.01 -13.91
N LEU A 89 -11.15 -0.88 -14.79
CA LEU A 89 -12.44 -0.67 -15.41
C LEU A 89 -13.61 -0.81 -14.42
N ALA A 90 -13.46 -1.62 -13.37
CA ALA A 90 -14.46 -1.81 -12.32
C ALA A 90 -14.74 -0.53 -11.53
N GLU A 91 -13.82 0.44 -11.58
CA GLU A 91 -14.00 1.77 -11.00
C GLU A 91 -15.03 2.60 -11.76
N HIS A 92 -15.18 2.33 -13.06
CA HIS A 92 -16.02 3.10 -13.99
C HIS A 92 -17.32 2.34 -14.35
N ASN A 93 -17.28 1.01 -14.39
CA ASN A 93 -18.43 0.17 -14.70
C ASN A 93 -18.35 -1.19 -14.00
N ARG A 94 -18.62 -1.20 -12.68
CA ARG A 94 -18.51 -2.39 -11.83
C ARG A 94 -19.40 -3.53 -12.28
N GLU A 95 -20.66 -3.24 -12.64
CA GLU A 95 -21.64 -4.24 -13.04
C GLU A 95 -21.17 -5.04 -14.27
N ALA A 96 -20.68 -4.35 -15.31
CA ALA A 96 -20.14 -5.01 -16.50
C ALA A 96 -18.90 -5.86 -16.18
N VAL A 97 -18.00 -5.38 -15.31
CA VAL A 97 -16.81 -6.15 -14.91
C VAL A 97 -17.20 -7.39 -14.10
N THR A 98 -18.19 -7.29 -13.23
CA THR A 98 -18.76 -8.43 -12.50
C THR A 98 -19.24 -9.51 -13.45
N GLU A 99 -20.07 -9.15 -14.43
CA GLU A 99 -20.58 -10.14 -15.39
C GLU A 99 -19.47 -10.74 -16.28
N ILE A 100 -18.42 -9.99 -16.59
CA ILE A 100 -17.25 -10.49 -17.33
C ILE A 100 -16.53 -11.55 -16.49
N VAL A 101 -16.26 -11.24 -15.24
CA VAL A 101 -15.50 -12.08 -14.31
C VAL A 101 -16.27 -13.33 -13.91
N ASP A 102 -17.55 -13.20 -13.55
CA ASP A 102 -18.39 -14.33 -13.18
C ASP A 102 -18.50 -15.33 -14.33
N GLY A 103 -18.73 -14.85 -15.55
CA GLY A 103 -18.73 -15.70 -16.75
C GLY A 103 -17.36 -16.30 -17.08
N ALA A 104 -16.25 -15.75 -16.58
CA ALA A 104 -14.92 -16.33 -16.73
C ALA A 104 -14.62 -17.39 -15.66
N VAL A 105 -15.10 -17.20 -14.42
CA VAL A 105 -15.05 -18.18 -13.33
C VAL A 105 -15.90 -19.40 -13.70
N GLU A 106 -17.14 -19.21 -14.17
CA GLU A 106 -18.02 -20.28 -14.64
C GLU A 106 -17.42 -21.09 -15.79
N ALA A 107 -16.58 -20.45 -16.61
CA ALA A 107 -15.87 -21.10 -17.71
C ALA A 107 -14.50 -21.68 -17.31
N GLU A 108 -14.18 -21.70 -16.01
CA GLU A 108 -12.90 -22.16 -15.44
C GLU A 108 -11.66 -21.44 -16.01
N ALA A 109 -11.84 -20.23 -16.53
CA ALA A 109 -10.76 -19.44 -17.09
C ALA A 109 -9.92 -18.75 -16.01
N ILE A 110 -10.52 -18.46 -14.86
CA ILE A 110 -9.90 -17.87 -13.68
C ILE A 110 -10.48 -18.49 -12.41
N ASP A 111 -9.69 -18.52 -11.34
CA ASP A 111 -10.14 -19.01 -10.03
C ASP A 111 -11.20 -18.09 -9.41
N GLU A 112 -12.14 -18.66 -8.66
CA GLU A 112 -13.23 -17.91 -8.03
C GLU A 112 -12.74 -16.84 -7.05
N VAL A 113 -11.65 -17.09 -6.32
CA VAL A 113 -11.02 -16.12 -5.41
C VAL A 113 -10.42 -14.96 -6.22
N VAL A 114 -9.75 -15.26 -7.32
CA VAL A 114 -9.19 -14.26 -8.24
C VAL A 114 -10.32 -13.42 -8.85
N GLY A 115 -11.41 -14.06 -9.27
CA GLY A 115 -12.59 -13.39 -9.80
C GLY A 115 -13.24 -12.46 -8.77
N ARG A 116 -13.54 -12.98 -7.58
CA ARG A 116 -14.12 -12.19 -6.47
C ARG A 116 -13.24 -10.99 -6.10
N ARG A 117 -11.91 -11.10 -6.20
CA ARG A 117 -10.99 -9.97 -5.94
C ARG A 117 -11.15 -8.82 -6.93
N VAL A 118 -11.44 -9.13 -8.20
CA VAL A 118 -11.68 -8.12 -9.25
C VAL A 118 -13.06 -7.48 -9.11
N VAL A 119 -14.08 -8.27 -8.77
CA VAL A 119 -15.48 -7.84 -8.64
C VAL A 119 -15.75 -7.06 -7.35
N GLY A 120 -15.21 -7.58 -6.25
CA GLY A 120 -15.61 -7.21 -4.90
C GLY A 120 -14.92 -5.98 -4.33
N GLY A 121 -13.91 -5.43 -5.02
CA GLY A 121 -13.10 -4.31 -4.53
C GLY A 121 -12.86 -4.41 -3.03
N TYR A 122 -12.09 -5.41 -2.57
CA TYR A 122 -11.70 -5.61 -1.17
C TYR A 122 -12.78 -5.32 -0.11
N ARG A 123 -13.44 -6.38 0.39
CA ARG A 123 -14.27 -6.32 1.59
C ARG A 123 -13.50 -6.95 2.77
N PRO A 124 -13.35 -6.24 3.91
CA PRO A 124 -12.80 -6.84 5.12
C PRO A 124 -13.81 -7.85 5.69
N SER A 125 -13.31 -8.94 6.25
CA SER A 125 -14.11 -9.88 7.05
C SER A 125 -14.57 -9.19 8.33
N GLU A 126 -15.89 -9.06 8.52
CA GLU A 126 -16.46 -8.74 9.84
C GLU A 126 -16.49 -9.98 10.75
N PRO A 127 -16.36 -9.80 12.07
CA PRO A 127 -16.31 -10.89 13.03
C PRO A 127 -17.73 -11.30 13.44
N GLU A 128 -18.05 -12.59 13.40
CA GLU A 128 -19.21 -13.09 14.14
C GLU A 128 -18.86 -13.13 15.64
N SER A 129 -19.36 -12.13 16.36
CA SER A 129 -19.46 -12.11 17.81
C SER A 129 -20.70 -12.85 18.27
N GLY A 130 -20.57 -13.71 19.28
CA GLY A 130 -21.70 -14.30 19.99
C GLY A 130 -21.27 -15.14 21.18
N GLY A 131 -20.86 -14.48 22.28
CA GLY A 131 -20.61 -15.14 23.55
C GLY A 131 -21.89 -15.36 24.38
N SER A 132 -21.78 -16.23 25.39
CA SER A 132 -22.33 -16.15 26.78
C SER A 132 -22.76 -17.57 27.25
N VAL A 133 -22.11 -18.28 28.19
CA VAL A 133 -22.03 -18.15 29.69
C VAL A 133 -22.55 -19.46 30.34
N ILE A 134 -21.65 -20.11 31.12
CA ILE A 134 -21.80 -20.89 32.40
C ILE A 134 -22.76 -22.12 32.38
N THR A 135 -22.45 -23.35 32.82
CA THR A 135 -22.00 -23.93 34.13
C THR A 135 -21.46 -25.37 33.90
N ASP A 136 -20.31 -25.74 34.48
CA ASP A 136 -20.14 -26.58 35.69
C ASP A 136 -20.55 -28.06 35.55
N GLU A 137 -19.58 -28.97 35.63
CA GLU A 137 -19.48 -30.09 36.62
C GLU A 137 -18.50 -31.19 36.16
N GLY A 138 -17.54 -31.52 37.04
CA GLY A 138 -16.84 -32.83 37.20
C GLY A 138 -15.84 -33.26 36.11
N GLU A 139 -14.72 -33.95 36.37
CA GLU A 139 -14.16 -34.55 37.57
C GLU A 139 -12.70 -34.95 37.29
N GLU A 140 -11.86 -34.78 38.31
CA GLU A 140 -10.58 -35.42 38.67
C GLU A 140 -9.76 -36.37 37.75
N ALA A 141 -8.44 -36.12 37.83
CA ALA A 141 -7.34 -37.08 38.08
C ALA A 141 -6.44 -37.60 36.93
N THR A 142 -5.14 -37.40 37.18
CA THR A 142 -3.89 -37.70 36.47
C THR A 142 -3.48 -39.21 36.42
N PRO A 143 -2.41 -39.59 35.66
CA PRO A 143 -2.31 -40.77 34.79
C PRO A 143 -1.67 -42.01 35.46
N PRO A 144 -1.49 -43.14 34.72
CA PRO A 144 -0.12 -43.48 34.27
C PRO A 144 0.04 -44.35 32.98
N THR A 145 1.21 -44.20 32.35
CA THR A 145 2.18 -45.20 31.81
C THR A 145 1.85 -46.23 30.71
N GLU A 146 2.69 -46.18 29.66
CA GLU A 146 3.18 -47.19 28.69
C GLU A 146 2.29 -48.36 28.23
N THR A 147 2.13 -48.52 26.91
CA THR A 147 2.70 -49.68 26.20
C THR A 147 2.69 -49.49 24.68
N ALA A 148 3.77 -49.96 24.07
CA ALA A 148 3.95 -50.06 22.63
C ALA A 148 3.00 -51.08 22.00
N VAL A 149 2.48 -50.76 20.82
CA VAL A 149 1.93 -51.75 19.89
C VAL A 149 2.35 -51.35 18.47
N ASP A 150 3.19 -52.19 17.87
CA ASP A 150 3.43 -52.24 16.43
C ASP A 150 2.12 -52.54 15.69
N VAL A 151 1.72 -51.66 14.77
CA VAL A 151 0.75 -52.00 13.71
C VAL A 151 1.22 -51.41 12.39
N GLU A 152 1.77 -52.32 11.59
CA GLU A 152 1.72 -52.43 10.12
C GLU A 152 1.93 -51.17 9.25
N ARG A 153 3.04 -51.24 8.50
CA ARG A 153 3.29 -50.55 7.22
C ARG A 153 2.02 -50.39 6.39
N ARG A 154 1.60 -49.15 6.21
CA ARG A 154 0.93 -48.68 4.99
C ARG A 154 1.90 -47.75 4.28
N GLU A 155 2.32 -48.14 3.08
CA GLU A 155 2.94 -47.20 2.14
C GLU A 155 1.86 -46.24 1.64
N PRO A 156 2.05 -44.91 1.70
CA PRO A 156 1.28 -43.98 0.91
C PRO A 156 1.95 -43.81 -0.45
N SER A 157 1.22 -44.31 -1.44
CA SER A 157 1.27 -44.02 -2.87
C SER A 157 1.35 -42.52 -3.18
N ASP A 158 2.09 -42.22 -4.24
CA ASP A 158 2.19 -40.98 -5.02
C ASP A 158 2.59 -39.69 -4.29
N ALA A 159 3.87 -39.34 -4.50
CA ALA A 159 4.41 -38.01 -4.30
C ALA A 159 3.62 -36.98 -5.11
N ALA A 160 2.99 -36.04 -4.42
CA ALA A 160 2.66 -34.75 -5.00
C ALA A 160 3.97 -34.05 -5.42
N PRO A 161 4.01 -33.34 -6.55
CA PRO A 161 5.17 -32.52 -6.86
C PRO A 161 5.36 -31.51 -5.73
N ASP A 162 6.61 -31.40 -5.28
CA ASP A 162 7.11 -30.37 -4.39
C ASP A 162 6.93 -29.01 -5.09
N GLU A 163 5.74 -28.43 -4.96
CA GLU A 163 5.52 -27.02 -5.25
C GLU A 163 6.29 -26.25 -4.17
N GLY A 164 7.52 -25.85 -4.52
CA GLY A 164 8.33 -24.96 -3.69
C GLY A 164 7.54 -23.72 -3.27
N PRO A 165 7.97 -23.02 -2.20
CA PRO A 165 7.25 -21.88 -1.67
C PRO A 165 6.92 -20.88 -2.80
N PRO A 166 5.69 -20.34 -2.84
CA PRO A 166 5.26 -19.46 -3.91
C PRO A 166 6.26 -18.31 -4.08
N GLU A 167 6.68 -18.06 -5.32
CA GLU A 167 7.60 -16.96 -5.61
C GLU A 167 7.07 -15.65 -5.02
N PRO A 168 7.93 -14.80 -4.45
CA PRO A 168 7.49 -13.55 -3.85
C PRO A 168 6.76 -12.73 -4.91
N SER A 169 5.51 -12.37 -4.62
CA SER A 169 4.70 -11.57 -5.53
C SER A 169 5.31 -10.17 -5.67
N GLY A 170 5.99 -9.93 -6.79
CA GLY A 170 6.54 -8.64 -7.19
C GLY A 170 7.96 -8.35 -6.74
N HIS A 171 8.47 -7.21 -7.18
CA HIS A 171 9.87 -6.79 -7.00
C HIS A 171 9.99 -5.29 -6.68
N PRO A 172 11.14 -4.80 -6.17
CA PRO A 172 11.39 -3.38 -6.08
C PRO A 172 11.26 -2.69 -7.45
N PRO A 173 10.59 -1.53 -7.56
CA PRO A 173 10.60 -0.75 -8.79
C PRO A 173 12.02 -0.31 -9.13
N ALA A 174 12.35 -0.35 -10.42
CA ALA A 174 13.67 0.04 -10.94
C ALA A 174 13.97 1.52 -10.65
N GLU A 175 12.96 2.38 -10.74
CA GLU A 175 13.04 3.81 -10.45
C GLU A 175 11.90 4.27 -9.53
N PRO A 176 12.14 5.26 -8.65
CA PRO A 176 11.08 5.84 -7.84
C PRO A 176 10.06 6.58 -8.73
N PRO A 177 8.75 6.46 -8.46
CA PRO A 177 7.73 7.17 -9.23
C PRO A 177 7.93 8.69 -9.27
N ALA A 178 7.45 9.35 -10.33
CA ALA A 178 7.50 10.80 -10.41
C ALA A 178 6.66 11.45 -9.30
N LYS A 179 7.19 12.52 -8.71
CA LYS A 179 6.46 13.33 -7.71
C LYS A 179 5.52 14.32 -8.38
N PRO A 180 4.38 14.67 -7.77
CA PRO A 180 3.50 15.74 -8.26
C PRO A 180 4.25 17.09 -8.30
N PRO A 181 3.85 18.08 -9.10
CA PRO A 181 4.45 19.41 -9.04
C PRO A 181 4.09 20.13 -7.73
N ARG A 182 4.85 21.18 -7.41
CA ARG A 182 4.46 22.14 -6.37
C ARG A 182 3.49 23.16 -6.98
N LEU A 183 2.47 23.50 -6.22
CA LEU A 183 1.48 24.51 -6.60
C LEU A 183 1.57 25.71 -5.63
N ASP A 184 0.93 26.82 -6.04
CA ASP A 184 0.76 28.04 -5.24
C ASP A 184 -0.67 28.52 -5.45
N ARG A 185 -1.62 27.79 -4.86
CA ARG A 185 -3.07 28.00 -5.00
C ARG A 185 -3.70 28.38 -3.66
N THR A 186 -4.92 28.90 -3.69
CA THR A 186 -5.72 29.10 -2.48
C THR A 186 -6.60 27.89 -2.18
N LEU A 187 -6.93 27.63 -0.90
CA LEU A 187 -7.74 26.46 -0.50
C LEU A 187 -9.05 26.26 -1.31
N PRO A 188 -9.83 27.32 -1.67
CA PRO A 188 -11.03 27.17 -2.49
C PRO A 188 -10.79 26.64 -3.90
N GLU A 189 -9.56 26.62 -4.40
CA GLU A 189 -9.20 26.10 -5.73
C GLU A 189 -9.02 24.57 -5.74
N TYR A 190 -9.15 23.92 -4.58
CA TYR A 190 -9.13 22.47 -4.45
C TYR A 190 -10.54 21.94 -4.24
N ASP A 191 -11.12 21.36 -5.29
CA ASP A 191 -12.40 20.66 -5.18
C ASP A 191 -12.23 19.38 -4.34
N PRO A 192 -13.05 19.18 -3.29
CA PRO A 192 -13.08 17.92 -2.58
C PRO A 192 -13.61 16.82 -3.50
N VAL A 193 -12.97 15.65 -3.46
CA VAL A 193 -13.57 14.45 -4.05
C VAL A 193 -14.86 14.13 -3.28
N PRO A 194 -16.00 13.90 -3.96
CA PRO A 194 -17.27 13.57 -3.32
C PRO A 194 -17.11 12.42 -2.32
N ALA A 195 -17.87 12.44 -1.22
CA ALA A 195 -17.74 11.44 -0.16
C ALA A 195 -17.91 9.99 -0.66
N GLU A 196 -18.71 9.81 -1.71
CA GLU A 196 -18.99 8.55 -2.40
C GLU A 196 -17.79 8.02 -3.21
N GLU A 197 -16.89 8.91 -3.63
CA GLU A 197 -15.66 8.59 -4.37
C GLU A 197 -14.42 8.46 -3.45
N ARG A 198 -14.55 8.77 -2.16
CA ARG A 198 -13.46 8.62 -1.19
C ARG A 198 -13.16 7.14 -0.98
N ARG A 199 -11.92 6.71 -1.29
CA ARG A 199 -11.42 5.37 -0.98
C ARG A 199 -10.67 5.36 0.35
N GLY A 200 -11.15 4.56 1.30
CA GLY A 200 -10.58 4.40 2.64
C GLY A 200 -11.22 5.32 3.69
N GLY A 201 -11.44 4.79 4.90
CA GLY A 201 -12.21 5.43 5.98
C GLY A 201 -11.46 6.46 6.82
N SER A 202 -10.49 7.20 6.26
CA SER A 202 -9.71 8.19 7.03
C SER A 202 -10.25 9.61 6.85
N ASP A 203 -10.13 10.46 7.88
CA ASP A 203 -10.43 11.91 7.94
C ASP A 203 -9.61 12.81 6.96
N VAL A 204 -9.09 12.23 5.88
CA VAL A 204 -8.30 12.90 4.85
C VAL A 204 -9.18 13.10 3.62
N ASP A 205 -9.42 14.36 3.27
CA ASP A 205 -10.05 14.69 1.99
C ASP A 205 -9.08 14.36 0.86
N THR A 206 -9.44 13.41 0.01
CA THR A 206 -8.71 13.23 -1.25
C THR A 206 -9.12 14.35 -2.20
N THR A 207 -8.16 14.94 -2.91
CA THR A 207 -8.38 15.94 -3.95
C THR A 207 -7.62 15.54 -5.21
N ARG A 208 -8.15 15.90 -6.38
CA ARG A 208 -7.50 15.72 -7.68
C ARG A 208 -7.16 17.08 -8.26
N PHE A 209 -6.03 17.18 -8.93
CA PHE A 209 -5.69 18.36 -9.71
C PHE A 209 -4.92 17.98 -10.96
N ALA A 210 -5.12 18.75 -12.03
CA ALA A 210 -4.32 18.67 -13.23
C ALA A 210 -3.26 19.78 -13.25
N GLU A 211 -2.06 19.44 -13.71
CA GLU A 211 -0.98 20.39 -13.97
C GLU A 211 -0.15 19.89 -15.16
N GLY A 212 0.06 20.74 -16.16
CA GLY A 212 0.81 20.35 -17.37
C GLY A 212 0.21 19.17 -18.15
N GLY A 213 -1.12 19.02 -18.12
CA GLY A 213 -1.83 17.92 -18.81
C GLY A 213 -1.79 16.57 -18.09
N ARG A 214 -1.26 16.50 -16.86
CA ARG A 214 -1.23 15.29 -16.03
C ARG A 214 -2.10 15.47 -14.80
N GLU A 215 -2.91 14.47 -14.48
CA GLU A 215 -3.68 14.44 -13.23
C GLU A 215 -2.87 13.86 -12.08
N PHE A 216 -3.08 14.43 -10.89
CA PHE A 216 -2.48 14.00 -9.65
C PHE A 216 -3.54 13.85 -8.57
N THR A 217 -3.39 12.82 -7.75
CA THR A 217 -4.16 12.64 -6.51
C THR A 217 -3.33 13.18 -5.34
N ALA A 218 -4.00 13.88 -4.43
CA ALA A 218 -3.38 14.41 -3.22
C ALA A 218 -4.28 14.26 -2.00
N ALA A 219 -3.63 14.18 -0.84
CA ALA A 219 -4.26 14.26 0.47
C ALA A 219 -4.35 15.73 0.90
N ARG A 220 -5.58 16.23 1.03
CA ARG A 220 -5.89 17.52 1.62
C ARG A 220 -6.27 17.32 3.09
N ARG A 221 -5.66 18.12 3.96
CA ARG A 221 -5.92 18.14 5.39
C ARG A 221 -6.14 19.58 5.84
N THR A 222 -7.20 19.81 6.60
CA THR A 222 -7.58 21.13 7.10
C THR A 222 -7.85 21.04 8.59
N ALA A 223 -7.39 22.03 9.37
CA ALA A 223 -7.69 22.09 10.80
C ALA A 223 -9.19 22.35 11.00
N ALA A 224 -9.84 21.60 11.88
CA ALA A 224 -11.26 21.81 12.24
C ALA A 224 -11.52 23.22 12.82
N SER A 225 -10.51 23.87 13.42
CA SER A 225 -10.59 25.24 13.92
C SER A 225 -9.24 25.94 13.86
N ALA A 226 -9.22 27.20 13.41
CA ALA A 226 -8.01 28.04 13.43
C ALA A 226 -7.50 28.33 14.86
N ARG A 227 -8.35 28.15 15.90
CA ARG A 227 -7.98 28.45 17.30
C ARG A 227 -7.22 27.32 18.00
N SER A 228 -7.15 26.13 17.41
CA SER A 228 -6.50 24.96 18.04
C SER A 228 -5.06 24.74 17.60
N VAL A 229 -4.58 25.46 16.58
CA VAL A 229 -3.25 25.25 15.98
C VAL A 229 -2.49 26.56 15.94
N ASP A 230 -1.23 26.55 16.41
CA ASP A 230 -0.32 27.68 16.21
C ASP A 230 0.07 27.77 14.73
N GLU A 231 -0.46 28.78 14.04
CA GLU A 231 -0.21 29.02 12.61
C GLU A 231 1.28 29.17 12.27
N THR A 232 2.08 29.74 13.18
CA THR A 232 3.51 29.95 12.96
C THR A 232 4.24 28.62 13.07
N ALA A 233 3.96 27.86 14.14
CA ALA A 233 4.53 26.54 14.32
C ALA A 233 4.17 25.59 13.17
N PHE A 234 2.91 25.64 12.71
CA PHE A 234 2.44 24.86 11.56
C PHE A 234 3.20 25.22 10.28
N ARG A 235 3.27 26.52 9.95
CA ARG A 235 4.00 26.99 8.76
C ARG A 235 5.47 26.57 8.81
N ASP A 236 6.13 26.76 9.94
CA ASP A 236 7.54 26.39 10.13
C ASP A 236 7.77 24.88 10.03
N ALA A 237 6.79 24.06 10.43
CA ALA A 237 6.83 22.61 10.23
C ALA A 237 6.67 22.22 8.75
N VAL A 238 5.71 22.83 8.04
CA VAL A 238 5.53 22.58 6.61
C VAL A 238 6.77 23.02 5.81
N GLU A 239 7.36 24.18 6.12
CA GLU A 239 8.59 24.64 5.46
C GLU A 239 9.80 23.75 5.75
N ARG A 240 9.88 23.16 6.95
CA ARG A 240 10.87 22.11 7.26
C ARG A 240 10.68 20.87 6.39
N TRP A 241 9.44 20.43 6.19
CA TRP A 241 9.12 19.32 5.30
C TRP A 241 9.46 19.65 3.84
N ARG A 242 9.09 20.84 3.33
CA ARG A 242 9.44 21.28 1.96
C ARG A 242 10.94 21.30 1.68
N ARG A 243 11.79 21.46 2.69
CA ARG A 243 13.25 21.39 2.53
C ARG A 243 13.77 19.97 2.30
N ILE A 244 13.04 18.96 2.76
CA ILE A 244 13.45 17.55 2.65
C ILE A 244 12.67 16.76 1.59
N ASP A 245 11.57 17.30 1.07
CA ASP A 245 10.70 16.60 0.11
C ASP A 245 11.30 16.40 -1.30
N GLY A 246 12.58 16.70 -1.48
CA GLY A 246 13.39 16.29 -2.64
C GLY A 246 13.71 14.79 -2.61
N HIS A 247 13.86 14.18 -1.43
CA HIS A 247 14.25 12.77 -1.28
C HIS A 247 13.15 11.79 -1.72
N ASP A 248 13.47 10.73 -2.45
CA ASP A 248 12.49 9.86 -3.12
C ASP A 248 11.48 9.21 -2.18
N ALA A 249 11.88 8.80 -0.98
CA ALA A 249 10.98 8.24 0.03
C ALA A 249 10.33 9.28 0.97
N VAL A 250 10.39 10.57 0.63
CA VAL A 250 9.64 11.65 1.30
C VAL A 250 8.52 12.11 0.38
N ALA A 251 7.29 12.11 0.90
CA ALA A 251 6.12 12.59 0.18
C ALA A 251 6.22 14.10 -0.08
N ARG A 252 5.78 14.54 -1.25
CA ARG A 252 5.82 15.97 -1.61
C ARG A 252 4.78 16.78 -0.87
N VAL A 253 5.18 17.96 -0.40
CA VAL A 253 4.24 19.04 -0.08
C VAL A 253 3.86 19.72 -1.40
N VAL A 254 2.63 19.49 -1.83
CA VAL A 254 2.10 20.09 -3.07
C VAL A 254 1.80 21.56 -2.82
N ASP A 255 1.06 21.85 -1.75
CA ASP A 255 0.63 23.20 -1.39
C ASP A 255 0.24 23.31 0.09
N HIS A 256 0.17 24.52 0.65
CA HIS A 256 -0.25 24.75 2.03
C HIS A 256 -0.65 26.20 2.30
N GLY A 257 -1.39 26.42 3.38
CA GLY A 257 -1.72 27.78 3.84
C GLY A 257 -2.27 27.81 5.25
N THR A 258 -2.55 29.02 5.76
CA THR A 258 -3.10 29.21 7.11
C THR A 258 -4.50 29.82 7.13
N ARG A 259 -5.05 30.21 5.99
CA ARG A 259 -6.40 30.80 5.88
C ARG A 259 -7.31 29.94 5.00
N PRO A 260 -8.58 29.75 5.37
CA PRO A 260 -9.27 30.28 6.57
C PRO A 260 -8.87 29.58 7.89
N ALA A 261 -8.20 28.43 7.81
CA ALA A 261 -7.52 27.73 8.90
C ALA A 261 -6.26 27.04 8.32
N PRO A 262 -5.31 26.56 9.15
CA PRO A 262 -4.20 25.75 8.67
C PRO A 262 -4.64 24.59 7.77
N TRP A 263 -4.05 24.51 6.59
CA TRP A 263 -4.32 23.47 5.60
C TRP A 263 -3.04 23.05 4.87
N LEU A 264 -3.05 21.81 4.40
CA LEU A 264 -1.94 21.18 3.68
C LEU A 264 -2.49 20.27 2.59
N VAL A 265 -1.90 20.37 1.40
CA VAL A 265 -2.06 19.42 0.30
C VAL A 265 -0.72 18.71 0.12
N SER A 266 -0.75 17.39 0.24
CA SER A 266 0.45 16.54 0.12
C SER A 266 0.20 15.37 -0.81
N GLU A 267 1.26 14.84 -1.39
CA GLU A 267 1.23 13.68 -2.28
C GLU A 267 0.43 12.52 -1.67
N ARG A 268 -0.49 11.94 -2.47
CA ARG A 268 -1.17 10.69 -2.15
C ARG A 268 -1.23 9.83 -3.40
N GLY A 269 -0.59 8.66 -3.34
CA GLY A 269 -0.62 7.69 -4.43
C GLY A 269 -1.73 6.66 -4.30
N ALA A 270 -1.79 5.79 -5.30
CA ALA A 270 -2.50 4.52 -5.25
C ALA A 270 -1.51 3.41 -4.85
N PRO A 271 -1.93 2.42 -4.03
CA PRO A 271 -3.30 2.15 -3.58
C PRO A 271 -3.80 3.00 -2.39
N GLY A 272 -2.97 3.86 -1.80
CA GLY A 272 -3.36 4.69 -0.67
C GLY A 272 -2.23 4.90 0.32
N SER A 273 -2.45 4.56 1.59
CA SER A 273 -1.42 4.52 2.63
C SER A 273 -0.97 3.10 2.94
N LEU A 274 0.13 2.96 3.65
CA LEU A 274 0.60 1.68 4.15
C LEU A 274 -0.38 1.07 5.18
N ALA A 275 -1.21 1.89 5.83
CA ALA A 275 -2.30 1.39 6.70
C ALA A 275 -3.44 0.73 5.90
N ASP A 276 -3.57 1.06 4.61
CA ASP A 276 -4.57 0.47 3.71
C ASP A 276 -4.06 -0.81 3.02
N ARG A 277 -2.81 -1.21 3.28
CA ARG A 277 -2.16 -2.36 2.66
C ARG A 277 -2.48 -3.62 3.45
N ASP A 278 -2.89 -4.67 2.75
CA ASP A 278 -3.05 -6.00 3.34
C ASP A 278 -1.72 -6.51 3.90
N ALA A 279 -1.76 -6.93 5.16
CA ALA A 279 -0.67 -7.58 5.87
C ALA A 279 -1.15 -8.94 6.44
N PRO A 280 -0.27 -9.94 6.62
CA PRO A 280 1.18 -9.85 6.44
C PRO A 280 1.61 -9.80 4.96
N VAL A 281 2.73 -9.12 4.70
CA VAL A 281 3.40 -9.08 3.39
C VAL A 281 4.64 -9.99 3.38
N PRO A 282 5.14 -10.43 2.21
CA PRO A 282 6.37 -11.20 2.12
C PRO A 282 7.55 -10.50 2.83
N PRO A 283 8.43 -11.22 3.54
CA PRO A 283 9.56 -10.62 4.25
C PRO A 283 10.48 -9.76 3.37
N ALA A 284 10.60 -10.11 2.07
CA ALA A 284 11.35 -9.32 1.10
C ALA A 284 10.71 -7.95 0.83
N GLU A 285 9.38 -7.90 0.65
CA GLU A 285 8.62 -6.66 0.49
C GLU A 285 8.72 -5.80 1.75
N ALA A 286 8.51 -6.40 2.94
CA ALA A 286 8.64 -5.69 4.22
C ALA A 286 10.04 -5.09 4.41
N ARG A 287 11.09 -5.87 4.13
CA ARG A 287 12.49 -5.40 4.20
C ARG A 287 12.73 -4.22 3.27
N TRP A 288 12.25 -4.31 2.04
CA TRP A 288 12.44 -3.23 1.07
C TRP A 288 11.71 -1.94 1.49
N ILE A 289 10.44 -2.06 1.90
CA ILE A 289 9.65 -0.92 2.41
C ILE A 289 10.37 -0.24 3.58
N LEU A 290 10.83 -1.04 4.55
CA LEU A 290 11.54 -0.55 5.73
C LEU A 290 12.85 0.16 5.38
N SER A 291 13.62 -0.34 4.40
CA SER A 291 14.82 0.36 3.92
C SER A 291 14.48 1.72 3.34
N ARG A 292 13.44 1.84 2.50
CA ARG A 292 13.03 3.13 1.93
C ARG A 292 12.62 4.14 3.01
N ILE A 293 11.85 3.70 4.00
CA ILE A 293 11.44 4.56 5.13
C ILE A 293 12.66 4.94 5.98
N ALA A 294 13.58 4.01 6.25
CA ALA A 294 14.80 4.28 7.01
C ALA A 294 15.72 5.27 6.30
N ALA A 295 15.85 5.18 4.97
CA ALA A 295 16.59 6.15 4.17
C ALA A 295 15.98 7.56 4.27
N ALA A 296 14.65 7.67 4.18
CA ALA A 296 13.95 8.95 4.37
C ALA A 296 14.20 9.56 5.75
N LEU A 297 14.14 8.74 6.81
CA LEU A 297 14.40 9.19 8.18
C LEU A 297 15.86 9.61 8.37
N GLY A 298 16.82 8.82 7.87
CA GLY A 298 18.23 9.18 7.92
C GLY A 298 18.52 10.52 7.22
N TYR A 299 17.94 10.72 6.04
CA TYR A 299 18.04 11.97 5.28
C TYR A 299 17.43 13.15 6.06
N ALA A 300 16.22 13.01 6.58
CA ALA A 300 15.54 14.06 7.33
C ALA A 300 16.25 14.41 8.64
N HIS A 301 16.72 13.41 9.39
CA HIS A 301 17.47 13.59 10.63
C HIS A 301 18.78 14.35 10.39
N ALA A 302 19.49 14.06 9.29
CA ALA A 302 20.68 14.80 8.89
C ALA A 302 20.39 16.29 8.57
N ALA A 303 19.17 16.58 8.10
CA ALA A 303 18.67 17.94 7.89
C ALA A 303 18.06 18.59 9.16
N GLY A 304 18.13 17.92 10.32
CA GLY A 304 17.57 18.40 11.58
C GLY A 304 16.03 18.36 11.65
N VAL A 305 15.40 17.55 10.80
CA VAL A 305 13.94 17.37 10.77
C VAL A 305 13.58 16.02 11.37
N LEU A 306 12.87 16.05 12.50
CA LEU A 306 12.27 14.86 13.10
C LEU A 306 10.86 14.65 12.55
N HIS A 307 10.45 13.40 12.36
CA HIS A 307 9.05 13.11 12.12
C HIS A 307 8.28 13.14 13.44
N GLY A 308 8.77 12.42 14.45
CA GLY A 308 8.25 12.41 15.82
C GLY A 308 7.01 11.54 16.02
N GLY A 309 6.79 10.54 15.14
CA GLY A 309 5.57 9.71 15.19
C GLY A 309 5.29 8.97 13.89
N VAL A 310 6.26 8.24 13.35
CA VAL A 310 6.11 7.46 12.12
C VAL A 310 5.22 6.24 12.38
N TRP A 311 4.21 6.04 11.52
CA TRP A 311 3.29 4.89 11.57
C TRP A 311 2.71 4.62 10.16
N PRO A 312 2.04 3.48 9.91
CA PRO A 312 1.56 3.13 8.56
C PRO A 312 0.72 4.21 7.85
N GLY A 313 -0.16 4.92 8.57
CA GLY A 313 -1.07 5.90 7.96
C GLY A 313 -0.43 7.21 7.49
N VAL A 314 0.84 7.47 7.86
CA VAL A 314 1.61 8.61 7.32
C VAL A 314 2.52 8.22 6.15
N VAL A 315 2.54 6.94 5.77
CA VAL A 315 3.29 6.45 4.61
C VAL A 315 2.32 6.29 3.44
N THR A 316 2.42 7.13 2.42
CA THR A 316 1.66 6.91 1.17
C THR A 316 2.38 5.92 0.27
N LEU A 317 1.62 5.09 -0.41
CA LEU A 317 2.10 4.15 -1.41
C LEU A 317 1.82 4.70 -2.80
N VAL A 318 2.83 4.64 -3.67
CA VAL A 318 2.75 5.12 -5.06
C VAL A 318 3.16 4.01 -6.00
N ASN A 319 2.23 3.49 -6.80
CA ASN A 319 2.52 2.48 -7.81
C ASN A 319 3.57 2.97 -8.81
N ALA A 320 4.46 2.07 -9.24
CA ALA A 320 5.28 2.29 -10.42
C ALA A 320 4.41 2.09 -11.65
N VAL A 321 4.09 3.20 -12.32
CA VAL A 321 3.16 3.23 -13.46
C VAL A 321 3.67 2.40 -14.64
N GLU A 322 5.00 2.36 -14.80
CA GLU A 322 5.70 1.66 -15.88
C GLU A 322 5.94 0.18 -15.58
N ASP A 323 5.87 -0.22 -14.30
CA ASP A 323 6.14 -1.58 -13.84
C ASP A 323 5.03 -2.06 -12.89
N PRO A 324 3.98 -2.71 -13.43
CA PRO A 324 2.81 -3.11 -12.66
C PRO A 324 3.06 -4.32 -11.73
N ASP A 325 4.21 -4.98 -11.86
CA ASP A 325 4.63 -6.08 -10.97
C ASP A 325 5.58 -5.57 -9.87
N ALA A 326 6.02 -4.31 -9.96
CA ALA A 326 6.78 -3.68 -8.90
C ALA A 326 5.91 -3.33 -7.68
N TRP A 327 6.51 -3.45 -6.50
CA TRP A 327 5.91 -3.01 -5.26
C TRP A 327 5.66 -1.50 -5.26
N ALA A 328 4.55 -1.08 -4.65
CA ALA A 328 4.22 0.32 -4.52
C ALA A 328 5.28 1.05 -3.67
N TYR A 329 5.77 2.18 -4.16
CA TYR A 329 6.85 2.93 -3.54
C TYR A 329 6.38 3.68 -2.29
N PRO A 330 7.00 3.45 -1.11
CA PRO A 330 6.60 4.12 0.12
C PRO A 330 7.21 5.52 0.22
N ARG A 331 6.36 6.50 0.55
CA ARG A 331 6.76 7.88 0.80
C ARG A 331 6.19 8.37 2.12
N VAL A 332 7.06 8.79 3.03
CA VAL A 332 6.67 9.28 4.34
C VAL A 332 6.21 10.74 4.23
N GLY A 333 5.02 11.06 4.69
CA GLY A 333 4.51 12.42 4.84
C GLY A 333 4.38 12.82 6.31
N GLY A 334 3.85 14.03 6.59
CA GLY A 334 3.50 14.46 7.94
C GLY A 334 4.66 14.99 8.81
N TRP A 335 5.81 15.28 8.21
CA TRP A 335 7.04 15.60 8.93
C TRP A 335 6.92 16.82 9.85
N GLY A 336 7.23 16.63 11.13
CA GLY A 336 7.28 17.69 12.14
C GLY A 336 5.93 18.31 12.52
N LEU A 337 4.83 17.87 11.89
CA LEU A 337 3.51 18.46 12.10
C LEU A 337 2.95 18.13 13.48
N ARG A 338 3.17 16.93 14.00
CA ARG A 338 2.72 16.52 15.35
C ARG A 338 3.20 17.48 16.44
N ALA A 339 4.48 17.88 16.39
CA ALA A 339 5.03 18.82 17.36
C ALA A 339 4.47 20.24 17.20
N ALA A 340 4.04 20.62 15.99
CA ALA A 340 3.53 21.94 15.67
C ALA A 340 2.03 22.12 15.98
N VAL A 341 1.23 21.07 15.78
CA VAL A 341 -0.23 21.08 15.99
C VAL A 341 -0.63 20.64 17.39
N GLY A 342 0.27 19.96 18.10
CA GLY A 342 0.03 19.44 19.44
C GLY A 342 -0.77 18.14 19.46
N PRO A 343 -0.83 17.45 20.62
CA PRO A 343 -1.43 16.11 20.74
C PRO A 343 -2.95 16.09 20.62
N THR A 344 -3.62 17.24 20.76
CA THR A 344 -5.09 17.37 20.74
C THR A 344 -5.64 17.76 19.37
N ALA A 345 -4.78 17.99 18.39
CA ALA A 345 -5.23 18.30 17.03
C ALA A 345 -5.47 17.00 16.27
N GLU A 346 -6.65 16.86 15.69
CA GLU A 346 -7.05 15.76 14.79
C GLU A 346 -6.10 15.68 13.56
N LEU A 347 -5.48 16.81 13.21
CA LEU A 347 -4.42 16.88 12.21
C LEU A 347 -3.21 16.06 12.65
N PHE A 348 -3.01 14.89 12.01
CA PHE A 348 -1.86 14.00 12.23
C PHE A 348 -1.82 13.37 13.63
N GLU A 349 -2.97 12.88 14.07
CA GLU A 349 -3.07 12.00 15.24
C GLU A 349 -2.19 10.75 15.09
N LEU A 350 -1.59 10.33 16.20
CA LEU A 350 -0.83 9.09 16.30
C LEU A 350 -1.64 8.11 17.14
N PRO A 351 -2.18 7.03 16.55
CA PRO A 351 -2.94 6.04 17.32
C PRO A 351 -2.09 5.40 18.43
N ASP A 352 -2.69 5.19 19.60
CA ASP A 352 -1.99 4.69 20.80
C ASP A 352 -1.20 3.39 20.57
N ARG A 353 -1.73 2.48 19.75
CA ARG A 353 -1.07 1.22 19.39
C ARG A 353 0.28 1.40 18.67
N TYR A 354 0.51 2.57 18.07
CA TYR A 354 1.76 2.93 17.40
C TYR A 354 2.67 3.81 18.26
N ALA A 355 2.19 4.30 19.41
CA ALA A 355 2.89 5.28 20.21
C ALA A 355 4.12 4.68 20.91
N ALA A 356 5.31 5.25 20.69
CA ALA A 356 6.53 4.93 21.42
C ALA A 356 6.40 5.19 22.96
N PRO A 357 7.21 4.55 23.82
CA PRO A 357 7.14 4.74 25.27
C PRO A 357 7.25 6.21 25.71
N GLU A 358 8.11 7.00 25.06
CA GLU A 358 8.29 8.43 25.31
C GLU A 358 7.09 9.31 24.91
N HIS A 359 6.17 8.82 24.08
CA HIS A 359 4.92 9.53 23.83
C HIS A 359 3.95 9.42 25.01
N VAL A 360 4.00 8.31 25.74
CA VAL A 360 3.06 7.99 26.83
C VAL A 360 3.64 8.38 28.18
N ALA A 361 4.94 8.20 28.39
CA ALA A 361 5.63 8.47 29.64
C ALA A 361 6.93 9.26 29.42
N PRO A 362 6.84 10.53 28.96
CA PRO A 362 8.01 11.37 28.67
C PRO A 362 8.88 11.63 29.90
N ASP A 363 8.30 11.70 31.10
CA ASP A 363 9.05 11.86 32.35
C ASP A 363 10.00 10.69 32.64
N ARG A 364 9.70 9.51 32.09
CA ARG A 364 10.47 8.27 32.26
C ARG A 364 11.44 8.02 31.11
N PHE A 365 11.04 8.31 29.88
CA PHE A 365 11.79 7.96 28.66
C PHE A 365 12.39 9.18 27.92
N GLY A 366 12.21 10.38 28.45
CA GLY A 366 12.63 11.65 27.85
C GLY A 366 11.67 12.13 26.75
N GLY A 367 11.95 13.31 26.18
CA GLY A 367 11.14 13.89 25.09
C GLY A 367 11.41 13.25 23.71
N VAL A 368 10.51 13.42 22.76
CA VAL A 368 10.62 12.83 21.40
C VAL A 368 11.92 13.21 20.68
N ASP A 369 12.57 12.23 20.03
CA ASP A 369 13.82 12.41 19.28
C ASP A 369 13.95 11.41 18.11
N ALA A 370 15.13 11.32 17.49
CA ALA A 370 15.38 10.40 16.39
C ALA A 370 15.19 8.91 16.77
N ALA A 371 15.39 8.54 18.03
CA ALA A 371 15.15 7.18 18.50
C ALA A 371 13.66 6.85 18.55
N THR A 372 12.79 7.86 18.67
CA THR A 372 11.33 7.72 18.58
C THR A 372 10.90 7.29 17.17
N ASP A 373 11.51 7.89 16.15
CA ASP A 373 11.25 7.53 14.75
C ASP A 373 11.73 6.10 14.43
N ILE A 374 12.87 5.69 15.01
CA ILE A 374 13.39 4.31 14.92
C ILE A 374 12.42 3.30 15.56
N TYR A 375 11.77 3.67 16.68
CA TYR A 375 10.73 2.82 17.27
C TYR A 375 9.55 2.66 16.29
N GLY A 376 9.11 3.76 15.67
CA GLY A 376 8.05 3.73 14.64
C GLY A 376 8.38 2.82 13.45
N LEU A 377 9.63 2.80 12.98
CA LEU A 377 10.12 1.83 11.98
C LEU A 377 9.93 0.39 12.44
N GLY A 378 10.31 0.09 13.68
CA GLY A 378 10.15 -1.26 14.25
C GLY A 378 8.69 -1.68 14.33
N VAL A 379 7.81 -0.75 14.67
CA VAL A 379 6.36 -0.94 14.72
C VAL A 379 5.77 -1.25 13.35
N ILE A 380 6.13 -0.45 12.33
CA ILE A 380 5.72 -0.69 10.94
C ILE A 380 6.19 -2.07 10.49
N GLY A 381 7.45 -2.41 10.74
CA GLY A 381 8.00 -3.69 10.32
C GLY A 381 7.35 -4.89 10.99
N HIS A 382 6.99 -4.75 12.28
CA HIS A 382 6.23 -5.78 12.97
C HIS A 382 4.85 -5.96 12.34
N GLU A 383 4.09 -4.88 12.14
CA GLU A 383 2.75 -4.94 11.57
C GLU A 383 2.73 -5.50 10.14
N LEU A 384 3.71 -5.11 9.30
CA LEU A 384 3.85 -5.66 7.96
C LEU A 384 4.06 -7.17 7.95
N LEU A 385 4.69 -7.74 8.97
CA LEU A 385 5.03 -9.16 9.01
C LEU A 385 4.02 -10.01 9.79
N THR A 386 3.22 -9.40 10.66
CA THR A 386 2.26 -10.12 11.52
C THR A 386 0.81 -9.79 11.20
N GLY A 387 0.56 -8.73 10.43
CA GLY A 387 -0.78 -8.18 10.21
C GLY A 387 -1.32 -7.35 11.38
N SER A 388 -0.53 -7.10 12.43
CA SER A 388 -1.01 -6.36 13.62
C SER A 388 0.10 -5.58 14.30
N ALA A 389 -0.24 -4.41 14.86
CA ALA A 389 0.67 -3.62 15.69
C ALA A 389 1.22 -4.44 16.87
N PRO A 390 2.47 -4.19 17.29
CA PRO A 390 3.07 -4.93 18.41
C PRO A 390 2.33 -4.68 19.72
N VAL A 391 1.85 -5.76 20.35
CA VAL A 391 1.29 -5.72 21.71
C VAL A 391 2.43 -5.66 22.73
N ARG A 392 2.27 -4.81 23.75
CA ARG A 392 3.22 -4.68 24.86
C ARG A 392 2.75 -5.50 26.05
N GLU A 393 3.49 -6.56 26.35
CA GLU A 393 3.31 -7.35 27.58
C GLU A 393 4.43 -6.96 28.55
N ASP A 394 4.06 -6.45 29.73
CA ASP A 394 5.00 -5.93 30.75
C ASP A 394 6.00 -4.89 30.23
N GLY A 395 5.57 -4.10 29.23
CA GLY A 395 6.41 -3.09 28.59
C GLY A 395 7.42 -3.66 27.60
N THR A 396 7.34 -4.94 27.26
CA THR A 396 8.18 -5.59 26.25
C THR A 396 7.34 -6.02 25.04
N VAL A 397 7.96 -6.02 23.86
CA VAL A 397 7.33 -6.51 22.64
C VAL A 397 7.85 -7.91 22.36
N ARG A 398 6.93 -8.85 22.09
CA ARG A 398 7.30 -10.22 21.68
C ARG A 398 8.09 -10.19 20.36
N PRO A 399 9.13 -11.02 20.21
CA PRO A 399 9.86 -11.10 18.94
C PRO A 399 8.91 -11.44 17.78
N THR A 400 9.04 -10.75 16.64
CA THR A 400 8.11 -10.86 15.51
C THR A 400 7.96 -12.31 15.02
N ARG A 401 9.06 -13.07 14.96
CA ARG A 401 9.03 -14.50 14.55
C ARG A 401 8.27 -15.43 15.49
N THR A 402 8.02 -15.00 16.73
CA THR A 402 7.19 -15.78 17.68
C THR A 402 5.71 -15.49 17.51
N VAL A 403 5.37 -14.45 16.75
CA VAL A 403 4.00 -14.03 16.44
C VAL A 403 3.59 -14.51 15.04
N ALA A 404 4.53 -14.51 14.08
CA ALA A 404 4.29 -14.99 12.71
C ALA A 404 5.38 -15.98 12.28
N GLU A 405 4.94 -17.14 11.77
CA GLU A 405 5.80 -18.14 11.13
C GLU A 405 6.35 -17.59 9.80
N GLY A 406 7.53 -18.08 9.37
CA GLY A 406 8.16 -17.65 8.11
C GLY A 406 8.92 -16.31 8.18
N VAL A 407 8.93 -15.61 9.32
CA VAL A 407 9.75 -14.40 9.52
C VAL A 407 11.23 -14.79 9.75
N PRO A 408 12.18 -14.30 8.92
CA PRO A 408 13.60 -14.58 9.12
C PRO A 408 14.11 -14.10 10.49
N GLU A 409 15.01 -14.87 11.10
CA GLU A 409 15.57 -14.56 12.43
C GLU A 409 16.28 -13.21 12.46
N GLY A 410 17.05 -12.89 11.42
CA GLY A 410 17.71 -11.60 11.25
C GLY A 410 16.74 -10.43 11.27
N LEU A 411 15.68 -10.51 10.46
CA LEU A 411 14.64 -9.49 10.40
C LEU A 411 13.92 -9.32 11.75
N SER A 412 13.57 -10.43 12.40
CA SER A 412 12.97 -10.39 13.74
C SER A 412 13.91 -9.75 14.79
N THR A 413 15.23 -9.94 14.65
CA THR A 413 16.24 -9.40 15.57
C THR A 413 16.40 -7.89 15.41
N VAL A 414 16.46 -7.41 14.16
CA VAL A 414 16.50 -5.98 13.83
C VAL A 414 15.27 -5.26 14.41
N LEU A 415 14.07 -5.81 14.19
CA LEU A 415 12.84 -5.23 14.72
C LEU A 415 12.81 -5.25 16.25
N ALA A 416 13.22 -6.34 16.89
CA ALA A 416 13.26 -6.44 18.35
C ALA A 416 14.22 -5.42 19.00
N LYS A 417 15.30 -5.04 18.31
CA LYS A 417 16.21 -3.96 18.75
C LYS A 417 15.58 -2.58 18.58
N ALA A 418 14.90 -2.31 17.47
CA ALA A 418 14.19 -1.05 17.25
C ALA A 418 13.04 -0.84 18.27
N LEU A 419 12.37 -1.93 18.68
CA LEU A 419 11.23 -1.93 19.60
C LEU A 419 11.60 -1.91 21.08
N LYS A 420 12.89 -1.74 21.43
CA LYS A 420 13.32 -1.68 22.84
C LYS A 420 12.70 -0.47 23.55
N PRO A 421 12.24 -0.60 24.81
CA PRO A 421 11.66 0.52 25.53
C PRO A 421 12.64 1.67 25.75
N ALA A 422 13.86 1.35 26.18
CA ALA A 422 14.93 2.32 26.40
C ALA A 422 15.52 2.79 25.07
N LYS A 423 15.52 4.09 24.82
CA LYS A 423 16.06 4.71 23.60
C LYS A 423 17.50 4.33 23.31
N MET A 424 18.35 4.33 24.35
CA MET A 424 19.77 3.97 24.22
C MET A 424 20.01 2.50 23.83
N ALA A 425 19.00 1.64 23.97
CA ALA A 425 19.06 0.25 23.54
C ALA A 425 18.57 0.04 22.10
N ARG A 426 18.04 1.09 21.45
CA ARG A 426 17.64 1.08 20.04
C ARG A 426 18.86 1.38 19.15
N TYR A 427 18.63 1.47 17.85
CA TYR A 427 19.65 1.92 16.91
C TYR A 427 20.05 3.38 17.16
N ALA A 428 21.34 3.68 16.99
CA ALA A 428 21.86 5.03 17.14
C ALA A 428 21.39 5.98 16.02
N SER A 429 21.00 5.43 14.86
CA SER A 429 20.48 6.19 13.72
C SER A 429 19.65 5.29 12.79
N ALA A 430 18.80 5.90 11.96
CA ALA A 430 18.08 5.20 10.91
C ALA A 430 19.03 4.52 9.90
N ALA A 431 20.18 5.14 9.59
CA ALA A 431 21.21 4.53 8.75
C ALA A 431 21.89 3.30 9.41
N ALA A 432 21.94 3.23 10.74
CA ALA A 432 22.40 2.01 11.42
C ALA A 432 21.35 0.90 11.35
N PHE A 433 20.07 1.24 11.47
CA PHE A 433 18.96 0.30 11.27
C PHE A 433 18.95 -0.26 9.85
N GLU A 434 19.09 0.60 8.83
CA GLU A 434 19.10 0.19 7.42
C GLU A 434 20.27 -0.74 7.08
N ARG A 435 21.47 -0.47 7.61
CA ARG A 435 22.64 -1.34 7.41
C ARG A 435 22.45 -2.74 7.97
N ASP A 436 21.96 -2.86 9.20
CA ASP A 436 21.66 -4.17 9.79
C ASP A 436 20.53 -4.87 9.01
N LEU A 437 19.53 -4.12 8.54
CA LEU A 437 18.42 -4.67 7.74
C LEU A 437 18.90 -5.26 6.40
N ALA A 438 19.91 -4.64 5.76
CA ALA A 438 20.51 -5.10 4.52
C ALA A 438 21.43 -6.31 4.71
N ALA A 439 22.23 -6.34 5.79
CA ALA A 439 23.18 -7.42 6.06
C ALA A 439 22.50 -8.80 6.23
N GLU A 440 21.26 -8.83 6.70
CA GLU A 440 20.46 -10.06 6.86
C GLU A 440 19.82 -10.55 5.55
N GLY A 441 20.03 -9.84 4.43
CA GLY A 441 19.54 -10.22 3.09
C GLY A 441 20.48 -11.14 2.30
N ASP A 442 21.78 -11.12 2.61
CA ASP A 442 22.83 -11.82 1.86
C ASP A 442 23.09 -13.26 2.36
N GLY A 443 22.27 -13.75 3.30
CA GLY A 443 22.50 -15.00 4.03
C GLY A 443 21.43 -16.10 3.87
N ALA A 444 20.52 -15.97 2.90
CA ALA A 444 19.45 -16.95 2.64
C ALA A 444 19.67 -17.71 1.34
#